data_AF-A0A534KBR9-F1
#
_entry.id   AF-A0A534KBR9-F1
#
_cell.length_a   1.000
_cell.length_b   1.000
_cell.length_c   1.000
_cell.angle_alpha   90.00
_cell.angle_beta   90.00
_cell.angle_gamma   90.00
#
_symmetry.space_group_name_H-M   'P 1'
#
loop_
_entity.id
_entity.type
_entity.pdbx_description
1 polymer ?
#
loop_
_entity_poly.entity_id
_entity_poly.type
_entity_poly.pdbx_seq_one_letter_code
_entity_poly.pdbx_strand_id
1 'polypeptide(L)'
;MEKPMGWVQPQESEMGTEAEALRSAMPMELEKGACYLVKEKKPELSFRLFEMLLGQKTPALCITRQYPDRVRRERGLAETRIIWLSHTPGEDFHNPTAIGTLAKVIQKFIEDNNGEGVVLLDGLEYLIINNGFLQTLMFVEH
;
A
#
# COMPACT_ATOMS: atom_id res chain seq x y z
N MET A 1 -27.12 -8.85 -54.65
CA MET A 1 -26.54 -7.61 -54.11
C MET A 1 -26.71 -7.65 -52.61
N GLU A 2 -25.63 -7.98 -51.92
CA GLU A 2 -25.58 -8.27 -50.48
C GLU A 2 -25.71 -6.98 -49.65
N LYS A 3 -26.41 -7.11 -48.53
CA LYS A 3 -26.65 -6.05 -47.54
C LYS A 3 -25.39 -5.94 -46.66
N PRO A 4 -24.76 -4.76 -46.47
CA PRO A 4 -23.55 -4.70 -45.67
C PRO A 4 -23.88 -4.94 -44.19
N MET A 5 -23.04 -5.79 -43.58
CA MET A 5 -23.04 -6.20 -42.18
C MET A 5 -23.06 -5.01 -41.22
N GLY A 6 -23.88 -5.13 -40.17
CA GLY A 6 -24.10 -4.12 -39.16
C GLY A 6 -22.84 -3.77 -38.38
N TRP A 7 -22.57 -2.47 -38.29
CA TRP A 7 -21.62 -1.91 -37.33
C TRP A 7 -22.24 -2.03 -35.94
N VAL A 8 -21.58 -2.75 -35.03
CA VAL A 8 -21.87 -2.65 -33.60
C VAL A 8 -21.29 -1.31 -33.16
N GLN A 9 -22.15 -0.34 -32.82
CA GLN A 9 -21.68 0.88 -32.18
C GLN A 9 -21.16 0.52 -30.78
N PRO A 10 -20.00 1.05 -30.36
CA PRO A 10 -19.61 0.96 -28.96
C PRO A 10 -20.74 1.61 -28.15
N GLN A 11 -21.37 0.84 -27.26
CA GLN A 11 -22.05 1.45 -26.13
C GLN A 11 -20.95 2.15 -25.34
N GLU A 12 -20.82 3.46 -25.52
CA GLU A 12 -20.24 4.32 -24.51
C GLU A 12 -21.14 4.19 -23.29
N SER A 13 -20.87 3.19 -22.45
CA SER A 13 -21.53 3.09 -21.17
C SER A 13 -21.03 4.27 -20.34
N GLU A 14 -21.97 5.00 -19.73
CA GLU A 14 -21.75 5.99 -18.66
C GLU A 14 -21.14 5.35 -17.38
N MET A 15 -20.41 4.24 -17.50
CA MET A 15 -19.70 3.57 -16.41
C MET A 15 -18.40 4.28 -16.00
N GLY A 16 -17.93 5.27 -16.78
CA GLY A 16 -16.71 6.03 -16.49
C GLY A 16 -16.84 6.86 -15.22
N THR A 17 -17.94 7.60 -15.08
CA THR A 17 -18.14 8.59 -14.01
C THR A 17 -18.54 7.96 -12.68
N GLU A 18 -19.42 6.95 -12.65
CA GLU A 18 -19.78 6.25 -11.41
C GLU A 18 -18.63 5.39 -10.88
N ALA A 19 -17.88 4.70 -11.75
CA ALA A 19 -16.73 3.91 -11.31
C ALA A 19 -15.54 4.79 -10.87
N GLU A 20 -15.39 5.99 -11.45
CA GLU A 20 -14.46 7.02 -10.95
C GLU A 20 -14.95 7.65 -9.65
N ALA A 21 -16.26 7.91 -9.50
CA ALA A 21 -16.85 8.42 -8.27
C ALA A 21 -16.78 7.40 -7.12
N LEU A 22 -17.01 6.10 -7.37
CA LEU A 22 -16.77 5.03 -6.38
C LEU A 22 -15.27 4.81 -6.10
N ARG A 23 -14.39 5.11 -7.07
CA ARG A 23 -12.94 5.13 -6.83
C ARG A 23 -12.52 6.32 -5.95
N SER A 24 -13.21 7.45 -6.11
CA SER A 24 -12.99 8.71 -5.41
C SER A 24 -13.69 8.79 -4.05
N ALA A 25 -14.79 8.07 -3.85
CA ALA A 25 -15.49 8.00 -2.59
C ALA A 25 -14.63 7.20 -1.60
N MET A 26 -14.04 7.92 -0.65
CA MET A 26 -13.28 7.27 0.41
C MET A 26 -14.26 6.57 1.34
N PRO A 27 -14.13 5.25 1.53
CA PRO A 27 -15.12 4.50 2.30
C PRO A 27 -15.10 4.85 3.80
N MET A 28 -14.07 5.55 4.27
CA MET A 28 -13.91 5.94 5.67
C MET A 28 -12.83 7.02 5.84
N GLU A 29 -12.96 7.81 6.90
CA GLU A 29 -11.85 8.59 7.46
C GLU A 29 -10.96 7.69 8.32
N LEU A 30 -9.65 7.93 8.29
CA LEU A 30 -8.68 7.23 9.15
C LEU A 30 -8.42 8.07 10.39
N GLU A 31 -8.51 7.44 11.56
CA GLU A 31 -8.26 8.07 12.84
C GLU A 31 -6.76 8.05 13.15
N LYS A 32 -6.27 9.16 13.72
CA LYS A 32 -4.88 9.23 14.21
C LYS A 32 -4.68 8.25 15.36
N GLY A 33 -3.52 7.60 15.38
CA GLY A 33 -3.16 6.64 16.44
C GLY A 33 -3.87 5.28 16.32
N ALA A 34 -4.58 5.01 15.22
CA ALA A 34 -5.23 3.74 14.95
C ALA A 34 -4.43 2.87 13.97
N CYS A 35 -4.56 1.55 14.11
CA CYS A 35 -4.04 0.55 13.18
C CYS A 35 -5.19 -0.14 12.45
N TYR A 36 -5.09 -0.24 11.13
CA TYR A 36 -6.12 -0.84 10.28
C TYR A 36 -5.60 -2.10 9.59
N LEU A 37 -6.34 -3.20 9.70
CA LEU A 37 -6.07 -4.42 8.95
C LEU A 37 -7.01 -4.50 7.74
N VAL A 38 -6.44 -4.38 6.55
CA VAL A 38 -7.20 -4.49 5.29
C VAL A 38 -6.92 -5.86 4.66
N LYS A 39 -7.97 -6.69 4.55
CA LYS A 39 -7.85 -8.02 3.92
C LYS A 39 -8.17 -7.93 2.44
N GLU A 40 -7.13 -8.00 1.60
CA GLU A 40 -7.27 -7.89 0.14
C GLU A 40 -6.45 -8.96 -0.60
N LYS A 41 -6.83 -9.28 -1.84
CA LYS A 41 -6.01 -10.13 -2.72
C LYS A 41 -4.86 -9.36 -3.38
N LYS A 42 -5.08 -8.08 -3.63
CA LYS A 42 -4.09 -7.09 -4.10
C LYS A 42 -4.31 -5.84 -3.24
N PRO A 43 -3.25 -5.12 -2.83
CA PRO A 43 -3.36 -4.03 -1.86
C PRO A 43 -3.95 -2.73 -2.44
N GLU A 44 -5.06 -2.80 -3.18
CA GLU A 44 -5.62 -1.65 -3.92
C GLU A 44 -6.23 -0.59 -2.99
N LEU A 45 -7.07 -0.99 -2.01
CA LEU A 45 -7.62 -0.05 -1.05
C LEU A 45 -6.52 0.51 -0.13
N SER A 46 -5.63 -0.36 0.32
CA SER A 46 -4.52 0.03 1.19
C SER A 46 -3.60 1.09 0.56
N PHE A 47 -3.23 0.92 -0.70
CA PHE A 47 -2.46 1.94 -1.44
C PHE A 47 -3.26 3.22 -1.66
N ARG A 48 -4.55 3.14 -2.02
CA ARG A 48 -5.38 4.36 -2.20
C ARG A 48 -5.51 5.18 -0.92
N LEU A 49 -5.69 4.54 0.24
CA LEU A 49 -5.74 5.22 1.53
C LEU A 49 -4.39 5.88 1.87
N PHE A 50 -3.29 5.18 1.60
CA PHE A 50 -1.94 5.69 1.80
C PHE A 50 -1.62 6.89 0.89
N GLU A 51 -1.96 6.80 -0.40
CA GLU A 51 -1.79 7.86 -1.40
C GLU A 51 -2.58 9.12 -1.03
N MET A 52 -3.78 8.97 -0.46
CA MET A 52 -4.57 10.10 0.01
C MET A 52 -3.92 10.83 1.17
N LEU A 53 -3.45 10.10 2.19
CA LEU A 53 -2.72 10.70 3.32
C LEU A 53 -1.41 11.36 2.86
N LEU A 54 -0.72 10.76 1.88
CA LEU A 54 0.43 11.37 1.23
C LEU A 54 0.06 12.68 0.50
N GLY A 55 -1.09 12.72 -0.19
CA GLY A 55 -1.63 13.92 -0.83
C GLY A 55 -1.91 15.06 0.15
N GLN A 56 -2.30 14.72 1.39
CA GLN A 56 -2.46 15.65 2.51
C GLN A 56 -1.13 16.10 3.15
N LYS A 57 0.01 15.72 2.57
CA LYS A 57 1.36 16.01 3.07
C LYS A 57 1.69 15.32 4.40
N THR A 58 0.99 14.25 4.75
CA THR A 58 1.36 13.39 5.87
C THR A 58 2.67 12.68 5.53
N PRO A 59 3.70 12.69 6.42
CA PRO A 59 4.89 11.88 6.24
C PRO A 59 4.53 10.42 6.00
N ALA A 60 5.16 9.77 5.03
CA ALA A 60 4.69 8.46 4.56
C ALA A 60 5.85 7.46 4.41
N LEU A 61 5.65 6.27 4.97
CA LEU A 61 6.55 5.12 4.84
C LEU A 61 5.80 3.94 4.22
N CYS A 62 6.28 3.45 3.10
CA CYS A 62 5.75 2.24 2.46
C CYS A 62 6.68 1.06 2.74
N ILE A 63 6.14 -0.03 3.27
CA ILE A 63 6.82 -1.32 3.43
C ILE A 63 6.03 -2.32 2.60
N THR A 64 6.69 -2.99 1.66
CA THR A 64 6.00 -3.84 0.68
C THR A 64 6.90 -4.98 0.21
N ARG A 65 6.29 -6.05 -0.29
CA ARG A 65 6.99 -7.14 -1.00
C ARG A 65 7.23 -6.83 -2.47
N GLN A 66 6.56 -5.80 -2.99
CA GLN A 66 6.70 -5.40 -4.38
C GLN A 66 8.01 -4.62 -4.58
N TYR A 67 8.71 -4.87 -5.68
CA TYR A 67 9.96 -4.18 -5.99
C TYR A 67 9.74 -2.64 -6.07
N PRO A 68 10.57 -1.80 -5.42
CA PRO A 68 10.33 -0.37 -5.28
C PRO A 68 10.03 0.36 -6.59
N ASP A 69 10.83 0.15 -7.65
CA ASP A 69 10.62 0.86 -8.93
C ASP A 69 9.28 0.56 -9.56
N ARG A 70 8.77 -0.67 -9.36
CA ARG A 70 7.44 -1.04 -9.82
C ARG A 70 6.38 -0.26 -9.05
N VAL A 71 6.50 -0.18 -7.74
CA VAL A 71 5.57 0.55 -6.87
C VAL A 71 5.58 2.04 -7.20
N ARG A 72 6.77 2.65 -7.34
CA ARG A 72 6.91 4.07 -7.73
C ARG A 72 6.19 4.35 -9.05
N ARG A 73 6.41 3.51 -10.07
CA ARG A 73 5.79 3.66 -11.39
C ARG A 73 4.27 3.45 -11.36
N GLU A 74 3.78 2.46 -10.63
CA GLU A 74 2.35 2.10 -10.63
C GLU A 74 1.50 2.99 -9.70
N ARG A 75 2.10 3.56 -8.65
CA ARG A 75 1.40 4.30 -7.57
C ARG A 75 1.78 5.78 -7.47
N GLY A 76 2.73 6.26 -8.28
CA GLY A 76 3.16 7.66 -8.26
C GLY A 76 3.96 8.06 -7.01
N LEU A 77 4.61 7.11 -6.34
CA LEU A 77 5.32 7.31 -5.06
C LEU A 77 6.79 7.75 -5.25
N ALA A 78 7.06 8.73 -6.12
CA ALA A 78 8.42 9.09 -6.52
C ALA A 78 9.36 9.44 -5.34
N GLU A 79 8.88 10.28 -4.41
CA GLU A 79 9.68 10.78 -3.27
C GLU A 79 9.43 10.02 -1.97
N THR A 80 8.49 9.07 -1.97
CA THR A 80 8.15 8.31 -0.76
C THR A 80 9.27 7.33 -0.43
N ARG A 81 9.62 7.19 0.85
CA ARG A 81 10.51 6.13 1.30
C ARG A 81 9.80 4.78 1.17
N ILE A 82 10.39 3.86 0.41
CA ILE A 82 9.87 2.51 0.20
C ILE A 82 10.89 1.52 0.74
N ILE A 83 10.46 0.62 1.61
CA ILE A 83 11.25 -0.50 2.13
C ILE A 83 10.76 -1.77 1.46
N TRP A 84 11.66 -2.46 0.77
CA TRP A 84 11.36 -3.71 0.09
C TRP A 84 11.64 -4.92 0.98
N LEU A 85 10.60 -5.66 1.34
CA LEU A 85 10.72 -6.93 2.05
C LEU A 85 11.27 -8.01 1.12
N SER A 86 12.56 -8.33 1.26
CA SER A 86 13.26 -9.27 0.39
C SER A 86 14.37 -10.03 1.10
N HIS A 87 14.54 -11.31 0.75
CA HIS A 87 15.71 -12.09 1.14
C HIS A 87 16.92 -11.80 0.26
N THR A 88 16.70 -11.24 -0.93
CA THR A 88 17.77 -10.87 -1.86
C THR A 88 18.22 -9.46 -1.53
N PRO A 89 19.50 -9.25 -1.17
CA PRO A 89 20.03 -7.92 -0.94
C PRO A 89 19.86 -7.01 -2.17
N GLY A 90 19.63 -5.72 -1.92
CA GLY A 90 19.47 -4.69 -2.94
C GLY A 90 19.56 -3.30 -2.33
N GLU A 91 19.15 -2.28 -3.07
CA GLU A 91 18.90 -0.96 -2.49
C GLU A 91 17.56 -0.96 -1.74
N ASP A 92 17.51 -0.23 -0.63
CA ASP A 92 16.30 -0.03 0.19
C ASP A 92 15.52 -1.31 0.56
N PHE A 93 16.22 -2.44 0.73
CA PHE A 93 15.63 -3.70 1.15
C PHE A 93 15.68 -3.89 2.68
N HIS A 94 14.79 -4.72 3.18
CA HIS A 94 14.80 -5.23 4.54
C HIS A 94 14.55 -6.73 4.55
N ASN A 95 15.39 -7.47 5.26
CA ASN A 95 15.21 -8.92 5.37
C ASN A 95 13.95 -9.21 6.21
N PRO A 96 12.96 -9.97 5.70
CA PRO A 96 11.70 -10.20 6.41
C PRO A 96 11.88 -10.97 7.73
N THR A 97 12.99 -11.68 7.93
CA THR A 97 13.31 -12.37 9.21
C THR A 97 13.86 -11.42 10.27
N ALA A 98 14.27 -10.22 9.90
CA ALA A 98 14.78 -9.19 10.81
C ALA A 98 13.64 -8.29 11.34
N ILE A 99 12.54 -8.89 11.80
CA ILE A 99 11.31 -8.18 12.19
C ILE A 99 11.52 -7.18 13.34
N GLY A 100 12.41 -7.48 14.29
CA GLY A 100 12.76 -6.55 15.37
C GLY A 100 13.47 -5.28 14.88
N THR A 101 14.30 -5.39 13.84
CA THR A 101 14.90 -4.20 13.21
C THR A 101 13.87 -3.45 12.38
N LEU A 102 12.91 -4.14 11.75
CA LEU A 102 11.80 -3.49 11.05
C LEU A 102 10.97 -2.62 12.00
N ALA A 103 10.66 -3.13 13.19
CA ALA A 103 9.96 -2.39 14.24
C ALA A 103 10.69 -1.09 14.60
N LYS A 104 12.02 -1.17 14.80
CA LYS A 104 12.86 0.01 15.07
C LYS A 104 12.86 1.02 13.93
N VAL A 105 12.81 0.56 12.68
CA VAL A 105 12.73 1.45 11.52
C VAL A 105 11.40 2.21 11.49
N ILE A 106 10.29 1.52 11.79
CA ILE A 106 8.96 2.13 11.90
C ILE A 106 8.93 3.13 13.06
N GLN A 107 9.39 2.71 14.23
CA GLN A 107 9.46 3.58 15.42
C GLN A 107 10.27 4.84 15.14
N LYS A 108 11.48 4.68 14.59
CA LYS A 108 12.34 5.82 14.24
C LYS A 108 11.68 6.74 13.23
N PHE A 109 10.99 6.20 12.22
CA PHE A 109 10.24 7.02 11.27
C PHE A 109 9.16 7.87 11.96
N ILE A 110 8.41 7.30 12.91
CA ILE A 110 7.39 8.02 13.67
C ILE A 110 8.03 9.11 14.55
N GLU A 111 9.11 8.77 15.25
CA GLU A 111 9.86 9.70 16.12
C GLU A 111 10.46 10.87 15.33
N ASP A 112 11.10 10.59 14.20
CA ASP A 112 11.72 11.59 13.31
C ASP A 112 10.68 12.55 12.71
N ASN A 113 9.39 12.16 12.69
CA ASN A 113 8.27 12.96 12.22
C ASN A 113 7.36 13.45 13.37
N ASN A 114 7.89 13.57 14.59
CA ASN A 114 7.19 14.13 15.76
C ASN A 114 5.88 13.42 16.13
N GLY A 115 5.80 12.10 15.90
CA GLY A 115 4.59 11.32 16.18
C GLY A 115 3.53 11.37 15.08
N GLU A 116 3.79 12.07 13.98
CA GLU A 116 2.90 12.16 12.82
C GLU A 116 3.43 11.26 11.69
N GLY A 117 2.52 10.61 10.96
CA GLY A 117 2.90 9.83 9.79
C GLY A 117 1.94 8.70 9.49
N VAL A 118 1.99 8.21 8.25
CA VAL A 118 1.30 7.01 7.80
C VAL A 118 2.32 5.94 7.42
N VAL A 119 2.09 4.73 7.91
CA VAL A 119 2.88 3.54 7.58
C VAL A 119 1.99 2.54 6.86
N LEU A 120 2.30 2.22 5.61
CA LEU A 120 1.68 1.11 4.90
C LEU A 120 2.57 -0.12 5.03
N LEU A 121 2.03 -1.22 5.58
CA LEU A 121 2.67 -2.52 5.61
C LEU A 121 1.91 -3.51 4.71
N ASP A 122 2.36 -3.66 3.47
CA ASP A 122 1.90 -4.68 2.54
C ASP A 122 2.74 -5.96 2.67
N GLY A 123 2.07 -7.08 2.97
CA GLY A 123 2.73 -8.38 3.16
C GLY A 123 2.84 -8.85 4.60
N LEU A 124 1.88 -8.49 5.48
CA LEU A 124 1.84 -9.02 6.86
C LEU A 124 1.86 -10.56 6.89
N GLU A 125 1.18 -11.22 5.95
CA GLU A 125 1.20 -12.67 5.80
C GLU A 125 2.60 -13.20 5.46
N TYR A 126 3.40 -12.42 4.75
CA TYR A 126 4.78 -12.78 4.45
C TYR A 126 5.67 -12.65 5.68
N LEU A 127 5.45 -11.65 6.54
CA LEU A 127 6.12 -11.59 7.84
C LEU A 127 5.73 -12.78 8.72
N ILE A 128 4.45 -13.18 8.73
CA ILE A 128 3.98 -14.39 9.45
C ILE A 128 4.68 -15.65 8.94
N ILE A 129 4.81 -15.83 7.63
CA ILE A 129 5.50 -16.99 7.04
C ILE A 129 6.97 -17.06 7.47
N ASN A 130 7.65 -15.91 7.59
CA ASN A 130 9.08 -15.85 7.87
C ASN A 130 9.43 -15.84 9.37
N ASN A 131 8.53 -15.39 10.23
CA ASN A 131 8.79 -15.21 11.68
C ASN A 131 7.86 -16.05 12.57
N GLY A 132 6.78 -16.59 12.02
CA GLY A 132 5.71 -17.22 12.77
C GLY A 132 4.66 -16.21 13.26
N PHE A 133 3.48 -16.74 13.56
CA PHE A 133 2.31 -15.94 13.95
C PHE A 133 2.53 -15.16 15.24
N LEU A 134 2.98 -15.82 16.31
CA LEU A 134 3.15 -15.18 17.63
C LEU A 134 4.15 -14.02 17.58
N GLN A 135 5.29 -14.20 16.89
CA GLN A 135 6.28 -13.14 16.77
C GLN A 135 5.75 -11.96 15.96
N THR A 136 4.96 -12.23 14.92
CA THR A 136 4.33 -11.17 14.11
C THR A 136 3.21 -10.46 14.87
N LEU A 137 2.45 -11.18 15.69
CA LEU A 137 1.43 -10.58 16.55
C LEU A 137 2.07 -9.61 17.56
N MET A 138 3.14 -10.04 18.25
CA MET A 138 3.89 -9.16 19.16
C MET A 138 4.49 -7.93 18.46
N PHE A 139 4.83 -8.05 17.17
CA PHE A 139 5.32 -6.94 16.36
C PHE A 139 4.23 -5.91 16.05
N VAL A 140 2.97 -6.34 15.85
CA VAL A 140 1.84 -5.44 15.57
C VAL A 140 1.26 -4.83 16.85
N GLU A 141 1.34 -5.52 17.98
CA GLU A 141 0.90 -5.04 19.29
C GLU A 141 1.87 -4.05 19.97
N HIS A 142 3.06 -3.83 19.38
CA HIS A 142 4.17 -3.11 20.00
C HIS A 142 3.96 -1.61 20.11
#